data_AF-A0A509LEV8-F1
#
_entry.id   AF-A0A509LEV8-F1
#
_cell.length_a   1.000
_cell.length_b   1.000
_cell.length_c   1.000
_cell.angle_alpha   90.00
_cell.angle_beta   90.00
_cell.angle_gamma   90.00
#
_symmetry.space_group_name_H-M   'P 1'
#
loop_
_entity.id
_entity.type
_entity.pdbx_description
1 polymer ?
#
loop_
_entity_poly.entity_id
_entity_poly.type
_entity_poly.pdbx_seq_one_letter_code
_entity_poly.pdbx_strand_id
1 'polypeptide(L)'
;MPPENFKCKQCGNCCINLGDAFSTCATEEDIYLWEEESRNDILEWVGFIPLGNEYVYDLWIDPQTDDDVTHCPWLEKFPGRNKYICSIHDVKPHHCRAYPKSKQHAEETGCPGFNAEQRIGQCE
;
A
#
# COMPACT_ATOMS: atom_id res chain seq x y z
N MET A 1 -11.92 -1.00 -3.78
CA MET A 1 -11.99 0.29 -3.09
C MET A 1 -12.22 0.05 -1.61
N PRO A 2 -11.66 0.88 -0.72
CA PRO A 2 -11.92 0.77 0.72
C PRO A 2 -13.40 1.00 1.05
N PRO A 3 -13.95 0.42 2.13
CA PRO A 3 -15.35 0.63 2.49
C PRO A 3 -15.63 2.08 2.93
N GLU A 4 -16.87 2.54 2.74
CA GLU A 4 -17.27 3.96 2.87
C GLU A 4 -16.91 4.65 4.19
N ASN A 5 -16.86 3.90 5.29
CA ASN A 5 -16.55 4.44 6.63
C ASN A 5 -15.07 4.38 7.01
N PHE A 6 -14.21 3.92 6.11
CA PHE A 6 -12.78 3.85 6.35
C PHE A 6 -12.13 5.23 6.31
N LYS A 7 -11.37 5.56 7.35
CA LYS A 7 -10.48 6.74 7.35
C LYS A 7 -9.07 6.33 7.75
N CYS A 8 -8.13 6.39 6.79
CA CYS A 8 -6.73 6.13 7.07
C CYS A 8 -6.22 7.04 8.20
N LYS A 9 -5.68 6.44 9.26
CA LYS A 9 -5.15 7.16 10.43
C LYS A 9 -3.66 7.49 10.29
N GLN A 10 -3.04 7.17 9.15
CA GLN A 10 -1.60 7.31 8.92
C GLN A 10 -0.76 6.56 9.99
N CYS A 11 -1.28 5.45 10.51
CA CYS A 11 -0.64 4.69 11.58
C CYS A 11 0.52 3.80 11.09
N GLY A 12 0.62 3.56 9.78
CA GLY A 12 1.65 2.70 9.18
C GLY A 12 1.36 1.20 9.25
N ASN A 13 0.31 0.76 9.96
CA ASN A 13 0.02 -0.67 10.17
C ASN A 13 0.01 -1.47 8.86
N CYS A 14 -0.72 -0.99 7.85
CA CYS A 14 -0.84 -1.69 6.57
C CYS A 14 0.42 -1.63 5.70
N CYS A 15 1.40 -0.78 6.02
CA CYS A 15 2.65 -0.67 5.27
C CYS A 15 3.82 -1.39 5.97
N ILE A 16 3.74 -1.56 7.29
CA ILE A 16 4.84 -2.06 8.13
C ILE A 16 4.59 -3.51 8.56
N ASN A 17 3.34 -3.84 8.93
CA ASN A 17 3.04 -5.11 9.59
C ASN A 17 2.45 -6.16 8.64
N LEU A 18 2.12 -5.77 7.40
CA LEU A 18 1.55 -6.66 6.40
C LEU A 18 2.63 -6.92 5.34
N GLY A 19 3.07 -8.17 5.21
CA GLY A 19 4.16 -8.55 4.31
C GLY A 19 3.82 -8.33 2.83
N ASP A 20 2.54 -8.41 2.47
CA ASP A 20 2.06 -8.14 1.11
C ASP A 20 1.99 -6.65 0.76
N ALA A 21 2.31 -5.75 1.71
CA ALA A 21 2.27 -4.31 1.47
C ALA A 21 3.38 -3.81 0.52
N PHE A 22 4.50 -4.52 0.45
CA PHE A 22 5.67 -4.16 -0.33
C PHE A 22 6.32 -5.34 -1.06
N SER A 23 5.74 -6.54 -0.92
CA SER A 23 6.09 -7.74 -1.69
C SER A 23 4.81 -8.21 -2.41
N THR A 24 4.48 -7.53 -3.50
CA THR A 24 3.25 -7.75 -4.26
C THR A 24 3.43 -7.32 -5.70
N CYS A 25 2.48 -7.62 -6.58
CA CYS A 25 2.56 -7.21 -7.97
C CYS A 25 1.73 -5.96 -8.25
N ALA A 26 2.21 -5.11 -9.16
CA ALA A 26 1.41 -4.05 -9.77
C ALA A 26 0.41 -4.64 -10.78
N THR A 27 -0.70 -3.96 -11.01
CA THR A 27 -1.57 -4.26 -12.15
C THR A 27 -1.10 -3.50 -13.40
N GLU A 28 -1.57 -3.91 -14.59
CA GLU A 28 -1.30 -3.17 -15.82
C GLU A 28 -1.79 -1.70 -15.73
N GLU A 29 -2.91 -1.46 -15.05
CA GLU A 29 -3.43 -0.10 -14.84
C GLU A 29 -2.54 0.75 -13.93
N ASP A 30 -1.84 0.14 -12.98
CA ASP A 30 -0.86 0.85 -12.16
C ASP A 30 0.34 1.28 -13.01
N ILE A 31 0.82 0.40 -13.90
CA ILE A 31 1.91 0.70 -14.83
C ILE A 31 1.51 1.82 -15.79
N TYR A 32 0.35 1.70 -16.43
CA TYR A 32 -0.18 2.74 -17.33
C TYR A 32 -0.33 4.08 -16.62
N LEU A 33 -0.84 4.09 -15.38
CA LEU A 33 -0.93 5.32 -14.58
C LEU A 33 0.45 5.96 -14.36
N TRP A 34 1.47 5.18 -14.01
CA TRP A 34 2.81 5.71 -13.78
C TRP A 34 3.49 6.19 -15.05
N GLU A 35 3.26 5.53 -16.18
CA GLU A 35 3.72 5.99 -17.50
C GLU A 35 3.07 7.32 -17.91
N GLU A 36 1.74 7.42 -17.81
CA GLU A 36 1.00 8.64 -18.16
C GLU A 36 1.37 9.83 -17.28
N GLU A 37 1.55 9.60 -15.97
CA GLU A 37 1.99 10.62 -15.02
C GLU A 37 3.51 10.88 -15.06
N SER A 38 4.24 10.25 -16.00
CA SER A 38 5.69 10.37 -16.18
C SER A 38 6.49 10.07 -14.90
N ARG A 39 6.00 9.12 -14.09
CA ARG A 39 6.60 8.68 -12.82
C ARG A 39 7.67 7.62 -13.04
N ASN A 40 8.70 7.99 -13.78
CA ASN A 40 9.88 7.15 -14.01
C ASN A 40 10.58 6.76 -12.69
N ASP A 41 10.48 7.62 -11.68
CA ASP A 41 10.95 7.38 -10.32
C ASP A 41 10.22 6.22 -9.64
N ILE A 42 8.98 5.91 -10.02
CA ILE A 42 8.28 4.70 -9.53
C ILE A 42 8.59 3.50 -10.41
N LEU A 43 8.58 3.69 -11.73
CA LEU A 43 8.80 2.63 -12.71
C LEU A 43 10.17 1.96 -12.57
N GLU A 44 11.21 2.70 -12.14
CA GLU A 44 12.53 2.12 -11.88
C GLU A 44 12.54 1.07 -10.75
N TRP A 45 11.53 1.07 -9.86
CA TRP A 45 11.40 0.12 -8.75
C TRP A 45 10.56 -1.11 -9.10
N VAL A 46 10.14 -1.25 -10.36
CA VAL A 46 9.27 -2.33 -10.82
C VAL A 46 10.09 -3.41 -11.54
N GLY A 47 10.06 -4.63 -11.00
CA GLY A 47 10.65 -5.80 -11.64
C GLY A 47 9.73 -6.39 -12.72
N PHE A 48 10.30 -6.90 -13.79
CA PHE A 48 9.56 -7.58 -14.86
C PHE A 48 9.94 -9.06 -14.88
N ILE A 49 9.06 -9.91 -14.33
CA ILE A 49 9.34 -11.34 -14.19
C ILE A 49 8.58 -12.11 -15.28
N PRO A 50 9.27 -12.77 -16.23
CA PRO A 50 8.63 -13.60 -17.24
C PRO A 50 7.96 -14.84 -16.61
N LEU A 51 6.71 -15.08 -16.96
CA LEU A 51 5.91 -16.26 -16.59
C LEU A 51 5.37 -16.92 -17.87
N GLY A 52 6.24 -17.69 -18.52
CA GLY A 52 5.92 -18.31 -19.81
C GLY A 52 5.79 -17.27 -20.92
N ASN A 53 4.58 -17.12 -21.46
CA ASN A 53 4.28 -16.12 -22.50
C ASN A 53 3.75 -14.80 -21.92
N GLU A 54 3.63 -14.72 -20.61
CA GLU A 54 3.17 -13.54 -19.87
C GLU A 54 4.30 -13.00 -18.99
N TYR A 55 4.05 -11.89 -18.31
CA TYR A 55 4.94 -11.34 -17.31
C TYR A 55 4.12 -10.81 -16.13
N VAL A 56 4.76 -10.70 -14.97
CA VAL A 56 4.22 -9.97 -13.82
C VAL A 56 5.13 -8.80 -13.47
N TYR A 57 4.51 -7.75 -12.95
CA TYR A 57 5.18 -6.55 -12.48
C TYR A 57 5.43 -6.66 -10.98
N ASP A 58 6.62 -7.08 -10.59
CA ASP A 58 6.96 -7.27 -9.18
C ASP A 58 7.30 -5.95 -8.49
N LEU A 59 6.75 -5.75 -7.30
CA LEU A 59 6.99 -4.58 -6.46
C LEU A 59 7.58 -5.04 -5.13
N TRP A 60 8.62 -4.40 -4.58
CA TRP A 60 9.50 -3.37 -5.14
C TRP A 60 10.92 -3.93 -5.20
N ILE A 61 11.62 -3.64 -6.29
CA ILE A 61 13.03 -4.04 -6.48
C ILE A 61 13.90 -2.80 -6.36
N ASP A 62 14.99 -2.88 -5.57
CA ASP A 62 15.93 -1.78 -5.44
C ASP A 62 16.66 -1.54 -6.77
N PRO A 63 16.52 -0.38 -7.43
CA PRO A 63 17.10 -0.13 -8.74
C PRO A 63 18.64 -0.08 -8.74
N GLN A 64 19.27 0.06 -7.57
CA GLN A 64 20.73 0.08 -7.44
C GLN A 64 21.32 -1.30 -7.23
N THR A 65 20.61 -2.19 -6.53
CA THR A 65 21.14 -3.51 -6.16
C THR A 65 20.47 -4.67 -6.88
N ASP A 66 19.31 -4.45 -7.50
CA ASP A 66 18.46 -5.48 -8.13
C ASP A 66 17.93 -6.52 -7.11
N ASP A 67 17.88 -6.15 -5.82
CA ASP A 67 17.37 -7.00 -4.74
C ASP A 67 15.94 -6.61 -4.31
N ASP A 68 15.22 -7.57 -3.75
CA ASP A 68 13.95 -7.33 -3.06
C ASP A 68 14.12 -6.36 -1.89
N VAL A 69 13.21 -5.39 -1.79
CA VAL A 69 13.17 -4.50 -0.62
C VAL A 69 12.66 -5.24 0.62
N THR A 70 13.19 -4.87 1.78
CA THR A 70 12.70 -5.37 3.09
C THR A 70 11.60 -4.50 3.70
N HIS A 71 11.31 -3.36 3.07
CA HIS A 71 10.28 -2.41 3.46
C HIS A 71 9.89 -1.54 2.26
N CYS A 72 8.69 -0.96 2.29
CA CYS A 72 8.23 -0.05 1.24
C CYS A 72 9.17 1.17 1.11
N PRO A 73 9.77 1.42 -0.07
CA PRO A 73 10.69 2.56 -0.28
C PRO A 73 9.96 3.91 -0.23
N TRP A 74 8.65 3.89 -0.44
CA TRP A 74 7.79 5.08 -0.47
C TRP A 74 7.19 5.43 0.90
N LEU A 75 7.51 4.68 1.95
CA LEU A 75 6.97 4.91 3.29
C LEU A 75 7.91 5.79 4.13
N GLU A 76 7.43 6.97 4.51
CA GLU A 76 8.17 7.92 5.33
C GLU A 76 7.54 8.07 6.71
N LYS A 77 8.37 8.13 7.75
CA LYS A 77 7.92 8.47 9.10
C LYS A 77 7.92 9.99 9.29
N PHE A 78 6.80 10.54 9.72
CA PHE A 78 6.69 11.97 10.00
C PHE A 78 7.59 12.36 11.18
N PRO A 79 8.49 13.36 11.04
CA PRO A 79 9.38 13.75 12.12
C PRO A 79 8.63 14.17 13.38
N GLY A 80 9.04 13.62 14.54
CA GLY A 80 8.46 13.97 15.83
C GLY A 80 7.01 13.52 16.06
N ARG A 81 6.44 12.68 15.19
CA ARG A 81 5.08 12.13 15.35
C ARG A 81 5.05 10.63 15.07
N ASN A 82 4.13 9.92 15.71
CA ASN A 82 3.82 8.52 15.37
C ASN A 82 2.85 8.46 14.19
N LYS A 83 3.26 9.05 13.06
CA LYS A 83 2.52 9.05 11.81
C LYS A 83 3.43 8.67 10.65
N TYR A 84 2.86 8.02 9.65
CA TYR A 84 3.54 7.62 8.43
C TYR A 84 2.83 8.19 7.21
N ILE A 85 3.61 8.61 6.23
CA ILE A 85 3.16 9.18 4.96
C ILE A 85 3.71 8.30 3.84
N CYS A 86 2.92 8.15 2.79
CA CYS A 86 3.39 7.52 1.57
C CYS A 86 3.69 8.65 0.58
N SER A 87 4.93 8.75 0.10
CA SER A 87 5.36 9.83 -0.79
C SER A 87 4.72 9.74 -2.18
N ILE A 88 4.20 8.56 -2.56
CA ILE A 88 3.43 8.34 -3.80
C ILE A 88 1.92 8.31 -3.59
N HIS A 89 1.40 9.01 -2.57
CA HIS A 89 0.01 8.88 -2.10
C HIS A 89 -1.05 8.84 -3.21
N ASP A 90 -0.96 9.76 -4.17
CA ASP A 90 -1.97 9.98 -5.20
C ASP A 90 -1.92 8.92 -6.31
N VAL A 91 -0.79 8.24 -6.47
CA VAL A 91 -0.54 7.23 -7.50
C VAL A 91 -0.10 5.88 -6.92
N LYS A 92 -0.37 5.62 -5.63
CA LYS A 92 -0.11 4.33 -4.98
C LYS A 92 -0.63 3.17 -5.83
N PRO A 93 0.00 1.99 -5.86
CA PRO A 93 -0.53 0.85 -6.58
C PRO A 93 -1.91 0.44 -6.08
N HIS A 94 -2.68 -0.24 -6.92
CA HIS A 94 -4.04 -0.70 -6.66
C HIS A 94 -4.12 -1.46 -5.34
N HIS A 95 -3.18 -2.37 -5.10
CA HIS A 95 -3.10 -3.14 -3.85
C HIS A 95 -3.20 -2.23 -2.62
N CYS A 96 -2.37 -1.18 -2.56
CA CYS A 96 -2.36 -0.23 -1.45
C CYS A 96 -3.63 0.64 -1.41
N ARG A 97 -4.14 1.10 -2.56
CA ARG A 97 -5.38 1.90 -2.64
C ARG A 97 -6.61 1.10 -2.22
N ALA A 98 -6.61 -0.21 -2.46
CA ALA A 98 -7.70 -1.11 -2.12
C ALA A 98 -7.72 -1.50 -0.64
N TYR A 99 -6.67 -1.18 0.13
CA TYR A 99 -6.64 -1.48 1.54
C TYR A 99 -7.48 -0.48 2.37
N PRO A 100 -8.25 -0.98 3.35
CA PRO A 100 -8.61 -2.38 3.57
C PRO A 100 -9.69 -2.83 2.57
N LYS A 101 -9.63 -4.10 2.14
CA LYS A 101 -10.55 -4.67 1.12
C LYS A 101 -12.00 -4.82 1.61
N SER A 102 -12.20 -4.93 2.92
CA SER A 102 -13.50 -5.06 3.57
C SER A 102 -13.39 -4.66 5.05
N LYS A 103 -14.53 -4.55 5.74
CA LYS A 103 -14.55 -4.36 7.20
C LYS A 103 -13.89 -5.55 7.92
N GLN A 104 -14.21 -6.77 7.51
CA GLN A 104 -13.61 -7.98 8.05
C GLN A 104 -12.08 -7.98 7.85
N HIS A 105 -11.60 -7.64 6.65
CA HIS A 105 -10.17 -7.56 6.38
C HIS A 105 -9.48 -6.50 7.26
N ALA A 106 -10.15 -5.37 7.52
CA ALA A 106 -9.64 -4.36 8.44
C ALA A 106 -9.55 -4.88 9.88
N GLU A 107 -10.54 -5.64 10.36
CA GLU A 107 -10.54 -6.24 11.70
C GLU A 107 -9.43 -7.30 11.82
N GLU A 108 -9.32 -8.20 10.84
CA GLU A 108 -8.31 -9.28 10.80
C GLU A 108 -6.88 -8.73 10.77
N THR A 109 -6.67 -7.58 10.11
CA THR A 109 -5.35 -6.93 10.02
C THR A 109 -5.12 -5.85 11.07
N GLY A 110 -6.06 -5.65 12.01
CA GLY A 110 -5.90 -4.69 13.11
C GLY A 110 -5.91 -3.21 12.69
N CYS A 111 -6.62 -2.86 11.61
CA CYS A 111 -6.66 -1.50 11.10
C CYS A 111 -7.43 -0.54 12.03
N PRO A 112 -6.81 0.51 12.59
CA PRO A 112 -7.50 1.49 13.43
C PRO A 112 -8.37 2.48 12.62
N GLY A 113 -8.35 2.39 11.29
CA GLY A 113 -9.13 3.24 10.39
C GLY A 113 -10.61 2.89 10.34
N PHE A 114 -10.98 1.72 10.85
CA PHE A 114 -12.35 1.38 11.21
C PHE A 114 -12.52 1.65 12.70
N ASN A 115 -13.28 2.69 13.04
CA ASN A 115 -13.63 2.92 14.43
C ASN A 115 -14.38 1.70 14.98
N ALA A 116 -13.82 1.03 16.00
CA ALA A 116 -14.56 0.12 16.88
C ALA A 116 -15.57 0.88 17.78
N GLU A 117 -15.56 2.21 17.74
CA GLU A 117 -16.42 3.09 18.52
C GLU A 117 -17.68 3.49 17.74
N GLN A 118 -18.58 2.52 17.58
CA GLN A 118 -20.04 2.76 17.61
C GLN A 118 -20.72 1.90 18.69
N ARG A 119 -19.96 1.38 19.66
CA ARG A 119 -20.48 0.75 20.89
C ARG A 119 -20.07 1.52 22.14
N ILE A 120 -20.38 2.82 22.17
CA ILE A 120 -20.58 3.52 23.44
C ILE A 120 -21.89 4.28 23.27
N GLY A 121 -22.98 3.65 23.69
CA GLY A 121 -24.33 4.15 23.53
C GLY A 121 -25.43 3.20 24.01
N GLN A 122 -25.15 2.39 25.04
CA GLN A 122 -26.18 1.82 25.92
C GLN A 122 -25.60 1.77 27.34
N CYS A 123 -25.70 2.90 28.02
CA CYS A 123 -25.90 2.92 29.46
C CYS A 123 -27.27 3.58 29.67
N GLU A 124 -28.30 2.77 29.83
CA GLU A 124 -29.37 2.95 30.82
C GLU A 124 -29.68 1.57 31.41
#